data_AF-A0A086A2Z7-F1
#
_entry.id   AF-A0A086A2Z7-F1
#
_cell.length_a   1.000
_cell.length_b   1.000
_cell.length_c   1.000
_cell.angle_alpha   90.00
_cell.angle_beta   90.00
_cell.angle_gamma   90.00
#
_symmetry.space_group_name_H-M   'P 1'
#
loop_
_entity.id
_entity.type
_entity.pdbx_description
1 polymer ?
#
loop_
_entity_poly.entity_id
_entity_poly.type
_entity_poly.pdbx_seq_one_letter_code
_entity_poly.pdbx_strand_id
1 'polypeptide(L)'
;MKYYKKYISLTLLLLIFSCTPSSKSAKKPDDDFYEKSRKLVLSENKINQEYHFSIIGKEIDEIHIKYIGNIINSKKDTLKIINSQNLFGLLEESKRGNGSVYIYDNKNQLIGIYYLADYWAIPLKIENQSLVFSYDNYFCNQTTKISLRDSIPKKIFIQCTKGGGNLYNFKPANEITN
;
A
#
# COMPACT_ATOMS: atom_id res chain seq x y z
N MET A 1 -61.32 -40.19 46.33
CA MET A 1 -61.97 -39.04 45.67
C MET A 1 -61.46 -37.75 46.29
N LYS A 2 -60.52 -37.06 45.61
CA LYS A 2 -60.26 -35.60 45.66
C LYS A 2 -59.07 -35.31 44.74
N TYR A 3 -59.39 -34.79 43.56
CA TYR A 3 -58.45 -34.37 42.51
C TYR A 3 -57.92 -32.98 42.83
N TYR A 4 -56.60 -32.77 42.79
CA TYR A 4 -56.01 -31.44 42.66
C TYR A 4 -55.35 -31.32 41.28
N LYS A 5 -56.02 -30.60 40.39
CA LYS A 5 -55.44 -30.05 39.16
C LYS A 5 -54.38 -29.02 39.55
N LYS A 6 -53.13 -29.23 39.14
CA LYS A 6 -52.11 -28.18 39.14
C LYS A 6 -51.66 -27.98 37.69
N TYR A 7 -52.09 -26.85 37.13
CA TYR A 7 -51.69 -26.36 35.83
C TYR A 7 -50.18 -26.12 35.85
N ILE A 8 -49.41 -26.92 35.09
CA ILE A 8 -48.02 -26.61 34.81
C ILE A 8 -47.99 -25.87 33.47
N SER A 9 -47.49 -24.65 33.60
CA SER A 9 -47.40 -23.59 32.60
C SER A 9 -46.80 -24.07 31.28
N LEU A 10 -47.49 -23.73 30.19
CA LEU A 10 -47.05 -23.84 28.81
C LEU A 10 -45.94 -22.79 28.58
N THR A 11 -44.66 -23.18 28.70
CA THR A 11 -43.54 -22.32 28.28
C THR A 11 -43.49 -22.26 26.76
N LEU A 12 -44.08 -21.19 26.22
CA LEU A 12 -44.00 -20.74 24.85
C LEU A 12 -42.54 -20.50 24.45
N LEU A 13 -41.99 -21.40 23.62
CA LEU A 13 -40.66 -21.26 23.01
C LEU A 13 -40.71 -20.17 21.94
N LEU A 14 -40.48 -18.92 22.32
CA LEU A 14 -40.29 -17.80 21.39
C LEU A 14 -38.91 -17.96 20.72
N LEU A 15 -38.92 -18.61 19.55
CA LEU A 15 -37.85 -18.54 18.56
C LEU A 15 -37.76 -17.09 18.05
N ILE A 16 -37.00 -16.26 18.76
CA ILE A 16 -36.48 -15.01 18.23
C ILE A 16 -35.53 -15.34 17.08
N PHE A 17 -36.09 -15.32 15.86
CA PHE A 17 -35.34 -15.10 14.64
C PHE A 17 -34.51 -13.84 14.83
N SER A 18 -33.26 -14.03 15.22
CA SER A 18 -32.24 -12.99 15.22
C SER A 18 -31.91 -12.71 13.76
N CYS A 19 -32.77 -11.92 13.12
CA CYS A 19 -32.49 -11.33 11.83
C CYS A 19 -31.41 -10.28 12.09
N THR A 20 -30.14 -10.70 12.11
CA THR A 20 -29.02 -9.78 12.08
C THR A 20 -29.18 -8.95 10.81
N PRO A 21 -29.30 -7.61 10.88
CA PRO A 21 -29.24 -6.80 9.68
C PRO A 21 -27.91 -7.13 9.00
N SER A 22 -27.99 -7.72 7.80
CA SER A 22 -26.85 -7.87 6.92
C SER A 22 -26.17 -6.51 6.87
N SER A 23 -24.97 -6.42 7.45
CA SER A 23 -24.15 -5.22 7.34
C SER A 23 -24.03 -4.98 5.84
N LYS A 24 -24.70 -3.96 5.32
CA LYS A 24 -24.46 -3.48 3.97
C LYS A 24 -22.98 -3.21 3.93
N SER A 25 -22.19 -4.10 3.31
CA SER A 25 -20.77 -3.85 3.10
C SER A 25 -20.75 -2.52 2.34
N ALA A 26 -20.23 -1.47 2.98
CA ALA A 26 -20.02 -0.22 2.28
C ALA A 26 -19.31 -0.58 0.96
N LYS A 27 -19.93 -0.23 -0.17
CA LYS A 27 -19.29 -0.45 -1.47
C LYS A 27 -17.93 0.23 -1.39
N LYS A 28 -16.85 -0.55 -1.53
CA LYS A 28 -15.52 0.04 -1.63
C LYS A 28 -15.56 1.04 -2.80
N PRO A 29 -15.05 2.26 -2.62
CA PRO A 29 -14.95 3.21 -3.73
C PRO A 29 -14.21 2.55 -4.89
N ASP A 30 -14.60 2.88 -6.12
CA ASP A 30 -13.90 2.38 -7.31
C ASP A 30 -12.44 2.86 -7.28
N ASP A 31 -11.54 2.02 -7.79
CA ASP A 31 -10.13 2.36 -7.85
C ASP A 31 -9.94 3.57 -8.79
N ASP A 32 -9.13 4.54 -8.36
CA ASP A 32 -8.73 5.66 -9.22
C ASP A 32 -7.77 5.20 -10.33
N PHE A 33 -7.44 6.12 -11.24
CA PHE A 33 -6.48 5.87 -12.33
C PHE A 33 -5.14 5.34 -11.82
N TYR A 34 -4.59 5.92 -10.75
CA TYR A 34 -3.28 5.54 -10.24
C TYR A 34 -3.29 4.13 -9.63
N GLU A 35 -4.34 3.76 -8.90
CA GLU A 35 -4.48 2.42 -8.33
C GLU A 35 -4.72 1.37 -9.40
N LYS A 36 -5.54 1.69 -10.41
CA LYS A 36 -5.72 0.82 -11.59
C LYS A 36 -4.38 0.57 -12.30
N SER A 37 -3.58 1.60 -12.51
CA SER A 37 -2.25 1.50 -13.12
C SER A 37 -1.30 0.63 -12.28
N ARG A 38 -1.25 0.80 -10.95
CA ARG A 38 -0.42 -0.04 -10.07
C ARG A 38 -0.87 -1.50 -10.07
N LYS A 39 -2.18 -1.76 -9.99
CA LYS A 39 -2.74 -3.13 -10.04
C LYS A 39 -2.46 -3.80 -11.37
N LEU A 40 -2.51 -3.07 -12.49
CA LEU A 40 -2.12 -3.58 -13.80
C LEU A 40 -0.65 -4.03 -13.80
N VAL A 41 0.26 -3.18 -13.33
CA VAL A 41 1.70 -3.52 -13.26
C VAL A 41 1.97 -4.71 -12.34
N LEU A 42 1.29 -4.81 -11.18
CA LEU A 42 1.36 -6.00 -10.33
C LEU A 42 0.87 -7.27 -11.05
N SER A 43 -0.19 -7.15 -11.84
CA SER A 43 -0.81 -8.28 -12.54
C SER A 43 0.07 -8.84 -13.67
N GLU A 44 0.86 -7.98 -14.30
CA GLU A 44 1.86 -8.39 -15.30
C GLU A 44 2.98 -9.24 -14.68
N ASN A 45 3.26 -9.06 -13.38
CA ASN A 45 4.27 -9.81 -12.61
C ASN A 45 5.69 -9.77 -13.24
N LYS A 46 6.01 -8.70 -13.97
CA LYS A 46 7.33 -8.50 -14.59
C LYS A 46 8.22 -7.65 -13.68
N ILE A 47 9.20 -8.29 -13.06
CA ILE A 47 10.11 -7.62 -12.12
C ILE A 47 11.04 -6.66 -12.88
N ASN A 48 11.21 -5.45 -12.35
CA ASN A 48 12.04 -4.36 -12.85
C ASN A 48 11.65 -3.79 -14.22
N GLN A 49 10.55 -4.24 -14.82
CA GLN A 49 9.98 -3.58 -16.00
C GLN A 49 9.32 -2.26 -15.57
N GLU A 50 9.64 -1.19 -16.29
CA GLU A 50 9.07 0.13 -16.07
C GLU A 50 7.87 0.36 -16.99
N TYR A 51 6.81 0.92 -16.43
CA TYR A 51 5.58 1.26 -17.14
C TYR A 51 5.28 2.73 -16.94
N HIS A 52 4.97 3.42 -18.03
CA HIS A 52 4.65 4.85 -18.02
C HIS A 52 3.19 5.03 -18.42
N PHE A 53 2.45 5.76 -17.60
CA PHE A 53 1.06 6.11 -17.87
C PHE A 53 0.89 7.61 -17.74
N SER A 54 0.06 8.19 -18.59
CA SER A 54 -0.25 9.61 -18.56
C SER A 54 -1.77 9.82 -18.68
N ILE A 55 -2.29 10.79 -17.93
CA ILE A 55 -3.64 11.30 -18.15
C ILE A 55 -3.55 12.38 -19.23
N ILE A 56 -4.26 12.18 -20.34
CA ILE A 56 -4.25 13.16 -21.44
C ILE A 56 -5.10 14.36 -21.02
N GLY A 57 -4.47 15.53 -20.93
CA GLY A 57 -5.11 16.77 -20.50
C GLY A 57 -4.33 18.01 -20.89
N LYS A 58 -4.73 19.16 -20.31
CA LYS A 58 -4.00 20.44 -20.46
C LYS A 58 -2.76 20.51 -19.57
N GLU A 59 -2.70 19.67 -18.55
CA GLU A 59 -1.64 19.62 -17.56
C GLU A 59 -0.91 18.29 -17.70
N ILE A 60 0.33 18.26 -17.23
CA ILE A 60 1.14 17.05 -17.09
C ILE A 60 0.63 16.31 -15.85
N ASP A 61 0.26 15.05 -16.04
CA ASP A 61 -0.08 14.11 -14.98
C ASP A 61 0.35 12.72 -15.44
N GLU A 62 1.52 12.30 -14.96
CA GLU A 62 2.19 11.08 -15.37
C GLU A 62 2.56 10.26 -14.14
N ILE A 63 2.57 8.94 -14.32
CA ILE A 63 2.97 7.99 -13.30
C ILE A 63 3.87 6.92 -13.91
N HIS A 64 5.06 6.78 -13.34
CA HIS A 64 6.04 5.76 -13.68
C HIS A 64 6.00 4.69 -12.59
N ILE A 65 5.73 3.45 -12.98
CA ILE A 65 5.48 2.35 -12.05
C ILE A 65 6.46 1.22 -12.34
N LYS A 66 7.06 0.68 -11.28
CA LYS A 66 7.99 -0.45 -11.36
C LYS A 66 7.72 -1.43 -10.23
N TYR A 67 7.40 -2.67 -10.58
CA TYR A 67 7.37 -3.77 -9.63
C TYR A 67 8.80 -4.28 -9.41
N ILE A 68 9.37 -4.04 -8.22
CA ILE A 68 10.79 -4.34 -7.95
C ILE A 68 11.00 -5.72 -7.29
N GLY A 69 9.93 -6.48 -7.08
CA GLY A 69 9.96 -7.85 -6.61
C GLY A 69 9.29 -8.07 -5.26
N ASN A 70 9.66 -9.17 -4.60
CA ASN A 70 9.04 -9.66 -3.39
C ASN A 70 10.02 -9.66 -2.21
N ILE A 71 9.50 -9.40 -1.02
CA ILE A 71 10.15 -9.70 0.25
C ILE A 71 9.32 -10.76 0.98
N ILE A 72 9.97 -11.82 1.44
CA ILE A 72 9.33 -12.85 2.28
C ILE A 72 9.70 -12.52 3.73
N ASN A 73 8.70 -12.21 4.55
CA ASN A 73 8.91 -11.88 5.95
C ASN A 73 9.17 -13.15 6.80
N SER A 74 9.51 -12.94 8.08
CA SER A 74 9.77 -14.02 9.05
C SER A 74 8.56 -14.92 9.30
N LYS A 75 7.34 -14.40 9.06
CA LYS A 75 6.07 -15.12 9.13
C LYS A 75 5.71 -15.87 7.84
N LYS A 76 6.60 -15.85 6.83
CA LYS A 76 6.41 -16.41 5.49
C LYS A 76 5.33 -15.73 4.64
N ASP A 77 4.89 -14.53 5.04
CA ASP A 77 4.05 -13.70 4.16
C ASP A 77 4.90 -13.11 3.04
N THR A 78 4.29 -12.98 1.87
CA THR A 78 4.91 -12.31 0.72
C THR A 78 4.45 -10.86 0.67
N LEU A 79 5.41 -9.95 0.68
CA LEU A 79 5.23 -8.52 0.44
C LEU A 79 5.69 -8.20 -0.97
N LYS A 80 4.77 -7.76 -1.83
CA LYS A 80 5.08 -7.28 -3.19
C LYS A 80 5.38 -5.80 -3.12
N ILE A 81 6.51 -5.38 -3.68
CA ILE A 81 6.97 -4.00 -3.59
C ILE A 81 6.86 -3.31 -4.95
N ILE A 82 6.12 -2.21 -4.98
CA ILE A 82 6.01 -1.32 -6.14
C ILE A 82 6.60 0.04 -5.82
N ASN A 83 7.41 0.54 -6.74
CA ASN A 83 7.74 1.94 -6.80
C ASN A 83 6.75 2.66 -7.73
N SER A 84 6.29 3.82 -7.28
CA SER A 84 5.50 4.76 -8.06
C SER A 84 6.24 6.10 -8.04
N GLN A 85 6.40 6.72 -9.19
CA GLN A 85 6.93 8.06 -9.28
C GLN A 85 5.95 8.89 -10.08
N ASN A 86 5.39 9.93 -9.48
CA ASN A 86 4.39 10.77 -10.10
C ASN A 86 5.05 12.06 -10.59
N LEU A 87 4.70 12.51 -11.79
CA LEU A 87 5.10 13.80 -12.35
C LEU A 87 3.86 14.63 -12.63
N PHE A 88 3.88 15.89 -12.21
CA PHE A 88 2.75 16.81 -12.37
C PHE A 88 3.23 18.24 -12.64
N GLY A 89 2.48 19.00 -13.43
CA GLY A 89 2.82 20.39 -13.73
C GLY A 89 2.01 20.97 -14.89
N LEU A 90 2.13 22.27 -15.13
CA LEU A 90 1.43 22.93 -16.25
C LEU A 90 2.20 22.80 -17.56
N LEU A 91 3.53 22.87 -17.47
CA LEU A 91 4.49 22.86 -18.57
C LEU A 91 5.67 21.96 -18.22
N GLU A 92 6.39 21.46 -19.23
CA GLU A 92 7.46 20.47 -19.07
C GLU A 92 8.60 20.95 -18.17
N GLU A 93 8.96 22.22 -18.27
CA GLU A 93 9.96 22.90 -17.45
C GLU A 93 9.51 23.14 -16.00
N SER A 94 8.21 23.05 -15.73
CA SER A 94 7.61 23.29 -14.41
C SER A 94 7.28 22.02 -13.65
N LYS A 95 7.52 20.85 -14.25
CA LYS A 95 7.12 19.57 -13.66
C LYS A 95 7.77 19.34 -12.30
N ARG A 96 6.96 18.86 -11.37
CA ARG A 96 7.38 18.40 -10.04
C ARG A 96 7.14 16.92 -9.97
N GLY A 97 7.97 16.24 -9.21
CA GLY A 97 7.83 14.81 -9.02
C GLY A 97 7.95 14.40 -7.57
N ASN A 98 7.21 13.36 -7.22
CA ASN A 98 7.34 12.68 -5.94
C ASN A 98 7.45 11.17 -6.16
N GLY A 99 8.00 10.49 -5.16
CA GLY A 99 8.17 9.04 -5.16
C GLY A 99 7.26 8.40 -4.12
N SER A 100 6.95 7.12 -4.29
CA SER A 100 6.22 6.35 -3.28
C SER A 100 6.57 4.88 -3.39
N VAL A 101 6.63 4.21 -2.23
CA VAL A 101 6.80 2.76 -2.13
C VAL A 101 5.50 2.15 -1.65
N TYR A 102 4.84 1.43 -2.52
CA TYR A 102 3.61 0.71 -2.24
C TYR A 102 3.95 -0.73 -1.86
N ILE A 103 3.34 -1.21 -0.79
CA ILE A 103 3.50 -2.57 -0.29
C ILE A 103 2.15 -3.28 -0.43
N TYR A 104 2.14 -4.37 -1.19
CA TYR A 104 0.97 -5.21 -1.41
C TYR A 104 1.19 -6.60 -0.81
N ASP A 105 0.11 -7.30 -0.49
CA ASP A 105 0.16 -8.70 -0.10
C ASP A 105 0.25 -9.65 -1.33
N ASN A 106 0.23 -10.95 -1.08
CA ASN A 106 0.26 -11.96 -2.14
C ASN A 106 -1.00 -11.97 -3.03
N LYS A 107 -2.11 -11.40 -2.57
CA LYS A 107 -3.40 -11.25 -3.25
C LYS A 107 -3.54 -9.88 -3.94
N ASN A 108 -2.45 -9.13 -4.09
CA ASN A 108 -2.42 -7.78 -4.64
C ASN A 108 -3.34 -6.80 -3.87
N GLN A 109 -3.57 -7.01 -2.58
CA GLN A 109 -4.24 -6.04 -1.71
C GLN A 109 -3.21 -5.09 -1.11
N LEU A 110 -3.50 -3.79 -1.16
CA LEU A 110 -2.63 -2.77 -0.59
C LEU A 110 -2.53 -2.96 0.93
N ILE A 111 -1.31 -3.06 1.44
CA ILE A 111 -1.01 -3.09 2.87
C ILE A 111 -0.73 -1.65 3.35
N GLY A 112 -0.02 -0.86 2.56
CA GLY A 112 0.24 0.55 2.83
C GLY A 112 1.36 1.14 1.99
N ILE A 113 1.72 2.38 2.30
CA ILE A 113 2.54 3.24 1.46
C ILE A 113 3.60 3.97 2.31
N TYR A 114 4.81 4.14 1.77
CA TYR A 114 5.70 5.23 2.16
C TYR A 114 5.63 6.32 1.11
N TYR A 115 5.10 7.49 1.45
CA TYR A 115 5.11 8.67 0.59
C TYR A 115 6.48 9.36 0.70
N LEU A 116 7.19 9.44 -0.41
CA LEU A 116 8.53 9.99 -0.48
C LEU A 116 8.48 11.33 -1.22
N ALA A 117 8.97 12.39 -0.57
CA ALA A 117 8.84 13.75 -1.09
C ALA A 117 9.61 14.00 -2.40
N ASP A 118 10.60 13.16 -2.72
CA ASP A 118 11.45 13.30 -3.91
C ASP A 118 11.17 12.15 -4.89
N TYR A 119 11.04 12.49 -6.18
CA TYR A 119 10.88 11.56 -7.29
C TYR A 119 11.94 10.45 -7.28
N TRP A 120 13.18 10.76 -6.92
CA TRP A 120 14.31 9.83 -6.94
C TRP A 120 14.52 9.07 -5.63
N ALA A 121 13.75 9.37 -4.58
CA ALA A 121 13.92 8.75 -3.26
C ALA A 121 13.42 7.30 -3.15
N ILE A 122 12.99 6.68 -4.24
CA ILE A 122 12.52 5.29 -4.27
C ILE A 122 13.67 4.27 -4.18
N PRO A 123 13.43 3.04 -3.69
CA PRO A 123 14.45 2.01 -3.64
C PRO A 123 14.80 1.51 -5.04
N LEU A 124 16.09 1.34 -5.32
CA LEU A 124 16.58 0.86 -6.61
C LEU A 124 16.25 -0.62 -6.84
N LYS A 125 16.38 -1.42 -5.77
CA LYS A 125 16.23 -2.87 -5.82
C LYS A 125 15.88 -3.47 -4.46
N ILE A 126 15.54 -4.75 -4.46
CA ILE A 126 15.52 -5.60 -3.27
C ILE A 126 16.81 -6.42 -3.25
N GLU A 127 17.48 -6.46 -2.10
CA GLU A 127 18.66 -7.29 -1.85
C GLU A 127 18.58 -7.87 -0.44
N ASN A 128 18.72 -9.19 -0.29
CA ASN A 128 18.67 -9.88 1.01
C ASN A 128 17.45 -9.48 1.86
N GLN A 129 16.25 -9.50 1.27
CA GLN A 129 14.99 -9.12 1.92
C GLN A 129 14.96 -7.68 2.46
N SER A 130 15.77 -6.81 1.86
CA SER A 130 15.86 -5.40 2.23
C SER A 130 15.68 -4.52 1.01
N LEU A 131 14.97 -3.42 1.19
CA LEU A 131 14.91 -2.33 0.22
C LEU A 131 16.26 -1.61 0.20
N VAL A 132 16.84 -1.45 -0.98
CA VAL A 132 18.10 -0.73 -1.17
C VAL A 132 17.80 0.63 -1.80
N PHE A 133 17.90 1.67 -1.01
CA PHE A 133 17.80 3.05 -1.46
C PHE A 133 19.19 3.54 -1.81
N SER A 134 19.38 3.92 -3.07
CA SER A 134 20.59 4.56 -3.56
C SER A 134 20.16 5.57 -4.59
N TYR A 135 20.45 6.83 -4.30
CA TYR A 135 20.26 7.90 -5.26
C TYR A 135 21.46 7.86 -6.21
N ASP A 136 21.20 7.93 -7.50
CA ASP A 136 22.25 8.04 -8.51
C ASP A 136 22.39 9.52 -8.91
N ASN A 137 22.69 10.39 -7.94
CA ASN A 137 22.87 11.81 -8.21
C ASN A 137 23.94 12.45 -7.31
N TYR A 138 24.43 13.62 -7.75
CA TYR A 138 25.52 14.34 -7.08
C TYR A 138 25.17 14.82 -5.66
N PHE A 139 23.89 15.13 -5.42
CA PHE A 139 23.42 15.70 -4.15
C PHE A 139 23.22 14.66 -3.06
N CYS A 140 23.04 13.40 -3.46
CA CYS A 140 22.63 12.32 -2.58
C CYS A 140 23.45 11.08 -2.90
N ASN A 141 24.45 10.80 -2.06
CA ASN A 141 25.52 9.85 -2.35
C ASN A 141 25.67 8.75 -1.30
N GLN A 142 24.65 8.53 -0.49
CA GLN A 142 24.60 7.47 0.51
C GLN A 142 23.63 6.38 0.10
N THR A 143 23.92 5.15 0.52
CA THR A 143 23.04 4.00 0.36
C THR A 143 22.41 3.66 1.69
N THR A 144 21.08 3.51 1.71
CA THR A 144 20.33 3.04 2.87
C THR A 144 19.73 1.67 2.58
N LYS A 145 19.89 0.72 3.50
CA LYS A 145 19.19 -0.58 3.44
C LYS A 145 18.15 -0.66 4.54
N ILE A 146 16.92 -0.96 4.17
CA ILE A 146 15.79 -1.11 5.11
C ILE A 146 15.23 -2.51 4.97
N SER A 147 15.33 -3.31 6.03
CA SER A 147 14.75 -4.65 6.05
C SER A 147 13.27 -4.60 6.39
N LEU A 148 12.46 -5.36 5.63
CA LEU A 148 11.05 -5.63 5.96
C LEU A 148 10.85 -7.06 6.49
N ARG A 149 11.94 -7.77 6.82
CA ARG A 149 11.91 -9.19 7.19
C ARG A 149 11.09 -9.43 8.44
N ASP A 150 11.28 -8.63 9.49
CA ASP A 150 10.65 -8.91 10.79
C ASP A 150 9.29 -8.22 10.92
N SER A 151 9.14 -7.04 10.32
CA SER A 151 7.89 -6.29 10.17
C SER A 151 8.08 -5.12 9.18
N ILE A 152 6.99 -4.48 8.75
CA ILE A 152 7.05 -3.20 8.04
C ILE A 152 7.31 -2.08 9.05
N PRO A 153 8.45 -1.36 8.99
CA PRO A 153 8.78 -0.31 9.94
C PRO A 153 7.77 0.85 9.91
N LYS A 154 7.33 1.34 11.07
CA LYS A 154 6.43 2.52 11.11
C LYS A 154 7.09 3.78 10.53
N LYS A 155 8.41 3.87 10.61
CA LYS A 155 9.21 4.95 10.05
C LYS A 155 10.47 4.38 9.41
N ILE A 156 10.93 5.04 8.35
CA ILE A 156 12.19 4.75 7.70
C ILE A 156 13.00 6.03 7.58
N PHE A 157 14.30 5.95 7.84
CA PHE A 157 15.23 7.05 7.57
C PHE A 157 16.01 6.71 6.32
N ILE A 158 15.90 7.52 5.29
CA ILE A 158 16.69 7.39 4.06
C ILE A 158 17.82 8.42 4.14
N GLN A 159 19.03 7.91 4.37
CA GLN A 159 20.23 8.74 4.40
C GLN A 159 20.57 9.23 2.99
N CYS A 160 20.91 10.51 2.89
CA CYS A 160 21.23 11.16 1.63
C CYS A 160 22.69 11.61 1.57
N THR A 161 23.19 12.19 2.66
CA THR A 161 24.58 12.61 2.82
C THR A 161 25.15 12.05 4.12
N LYS A 162 26.46 12.22 4.36
CA LYS A 162 27.07 11.83 5.64
C LYS A 162 26.41 12.48 6.87
N GLY A 163 25.87 13.70 6.70
CA GLY A 163 25.30 14.50 7.79
C GLY A 163 23.77 14.58 7.79
N GLY A 164 23.07 13.99 6.83
CA GLY A 164 21.62 14.21 6.70
C GLY A 164 20.87 13.21 5.82
N GLY A 165 19.55 13.31 5.90
CA GLY A 165 18.60 12.46 5.21
C GLY A 165 17.18 12.82 5.62
N ASN A 166 16.22 12.01 5.18
CA ASN A 166 14.80 12.27 5.41
C ASN A 166 14.15 11.10 6.16
N LEU A 167 13.21 11.43 7.05
CA LEU A 167 12.39 10.46 7.77
C LEU A 167 11.00 10.37 7.13
N TYR A 168 10.57 9.16 6.80
CA TYR A 168 9.28 8.90 6.18
C TYR A 168 8.45 7.99 7.06
N ASN A 169 7.14 8.24 7.11
CA ASN A 169 6.19 7.45 7.89
C ASN A 169 5.48 6.45 6.99
N PHE A 170 5.29 5.23 7.48
CA PHE A 170 4.41 4.27 6.86
C PHE A 170 2.95 4.69 7.05
N LYS A 171 2.17 4.62 5.99
CA LYS A 171 0.73 4.85 5.98
C LYS A 171 0.00 3.54 5.66
N PRO A 172 -0.62 2.88 6.66
CA PRO A 172 -1.44 1.70 6.45
C PRO A 172 -2.60 1.95 5.49
N ALA A 173 -3.00 0.96 4.70
CA ALA A 173 -4.08 1.08 3.71
C ALA A 173 -5.42 1.55 4.30
N ASN A 174 -5.73 1.17 5.54
CA ASN A 174 -6.94 1.60 6.24
C ASN A 174 -6.89 3.05 6.75
N GLU A 175 -5.73 3.71 6.68
CA GLU A 175 -5.53 5.11 7.05
C GLU A 175 -5.34 6.03 5.83
N ILE A 176 -5.33 5.48 4.61
CA ILE A 176 -5.14 6.23 3.36
C ILE A 176 -6.44 6.91 2.87
N THR A 177 -7.52 6.77 3.64
CA THR A 177 -8.79 7.48 3.43
C THR A 177 -9.04 8.46 4.57
N ASN A 178 -8.67 9.72 4.36
CA ASN A 178 -9.27 10.95 4.88
C ASN A 178 -8.67 12.15 4.14
#